data_AF-A0A8J5ZH06-F1
#
_entry.id   AF-A0A8J5ZH06-F1
#
_cell.length_a   1.000
_cell.length_b   1.000
_cell.length_c   1.000
_cell.angle_alpha   90.00
_cell.angle_beta   90.00
_cell.angle_gamma   90.00
#
_symmetry.space_group_name_H-M   'P 1'
#
loop_
_entity.id
_entity.type
_entity.pdbx_description
1 polymer ?
#
loop_
_entity_poly.entity_id
_entity_poly.type
_entity_poly.pdbx_seq_one_letter_code
_entity_poly.pdbx_strand_id
1 'polypeptide(L)'
;MPPGEGRMKAFRTVLEDCNLMDLGFTGNWFTWERGNLPEINIQERLDRGVANADWFSLFPGFQVQHLPHSFLDHCPLLITTKRDVMQRTQNHFKFEAWWVLEESFFTEVRNIWEMSEGDLLNKLDRVKAGLKRWAD
;
A
#
# COMPACT_ATOMS: atom_id res chain seq x y z
N MET A 1 17.52 7.61 17.69
CA MET A 1 18.51 8.68 17.96
C MET A 1 18.37 9.65 16.81
N PRO A 2 18.02 10.92 17.04
CA PRO A 2 17.79 11.87 15.96
C PRO A 2 19.03 11.93 15.05
N PRO A 3 18.87 12.08 13.72
CA PRO A 3 20.01 12.18 12.83
C PRO A 3 20.90 13.33 13.30
N GLY A 4 22.21 13.08 13.42
CA GLY A 4 23.16 14.09 13.87
C GLY A 4 23.02 15.36 13.02
N GLU A 5 23.14 16.52 13.66
CA GLU A 5 22.87 17.84 13.06
C GLU A 5 23.58 18.06 11.70
N GLY A 6 24.81 17.56 11.57
CA GLY A 6 25.56 17.59 10.31
C GLY A 6 24.90 16.81 9.16
N ARG A 7 24.28 15.65 9.45
CA ARG A 7 23.54 14.85 8.44
C ARG A 7 22.28 15.58 7.99
N MET A 8 21.55 16.20 8.92
CA MET A 8 20.36 17.00 8.59
C MET A 8 20.70 18.26 7.81
N LYS A 9 21.87 18.87 8.06
CA LYS A 9 22.36 19.99 7.27
C LYS A 9 22.68 19.55 5.84
N ALA A 10 23.46 18.49 5.68
CA ALA A 10 23.82 17.97 4.35
C ALA A 10 22.58 17.57 3.54
N PHE A 11 21.60 16.90 4.16
CA PHE A 11 20.34 16.56 3.51
C PHE A 11 19.59 17.80 3.00
N ARG A 12 19.46 18.84 3.84
CA ARG A 12 18.81 20.11 3.43
C ARG A 12 19.56 20.80 2.29
N THR A 13 20.89 20.85 2.36
CA THR A 13 21.71 21.42 1.29
C THR A 13 21.48 20.71 -0.04
N VAL A 14 21.39 19.37 -0.06
CA VAL A 14 21.09 18.63 -1.30
C VAL A 14 19.71 18.97 -1.85
N LEU A 15 18.70 19.11 -0.98
CA LEU A 15 17.36 19.52 -1.42
C LEU A 15 17.37 20.92 -2.05
N GLU A 16 18.10 21.86 -1.43
CA GLU A 16 18.26 23.23 -1.93
C GLU A 16 19.02 23.26 -3.26
N ASP A 17 20.18 22.61 -3.34
CA ASP A 17 21.04 22.57 -4.52
C ASP A 17 20.34 21.94 -5.73
N CYS A 18 19.46 20.97 -5.49
CA CYS A 18 18.68 20.28 -6.52
C CYS A 18 17.29 20.90 -6.77
N ASN A 19 16.94 21.99 -6.09
CA ASN A 19 15.60 22.60 -6.12
C ASN A 19 14.46 21.59 -5.89
N LEU A 20 14.66 20.67 -4.94
CA LEU A 20 13.69 19.65 -4.57
C LEU A 20 12.79 20.15 -3.44
N MET A 21 11.49 20.04 -3.66
CA MET A 21 10.44 20.41 -2.71
C MET A 21 9.75 19.16 -2.18
N ASP A 22 9.32 19.20 -0.91
CA ASP A 22 8.53 18.13 -0.30
C ASP A 22 7.18 18.01 -1.01
N LEU A 23 6.81 16.78 -1.38
CA LEU A 23 5.56 16.51 -2.09
C LEU A 23 4.34 16.60 -1.16
N GLY A 24 4.53 16.65 0.16
CA GLY A 24 3.45 16.44 1.13
C GLY A 24 2.97 14.99 1.14
N PHE A 25 1.95 14.71 1.95
CA PHE A 25 1.35 13.38 2.06
C PHE A 25 -0.03 13.42 2.70
N THR A 26 -0.74 12.28 2.61
CA THR A 26 -1.99 11.97 3.31
C THR A 26 -1.85 10.63 4.06
N GLY A 27 -2.64 10.43 5.11
CA GLY A 27 -2.58 9.22 5.95
C GLY A 27 -1.80 9.44 7.24
N ASN A 28 -1.20 8.37 7.78
CA ASN A 28 -0.48 8.44 9.06
C ASN A 28 0.71 9.42 8.99
N TRP A 29 0.97 10.16 10.06
CA TRP A 29 2.10 11.10 10.08
C TRP A 29 3.46 10.39 10.07
N PHE A 30 3.53 9.21 10.69
CA PHE A 30 4.76 8.45 10.86
C PHE A 30 4.93 7.41 9.76
N THR A 31 6.16 7.26 9.28
CA THR A 31 6.51 6.24 8.28
C THR A 31 7.35 5.12 8.87
N TRP A 32 7.77 5.25 10.11
CA TRP A 32 8.50 4.23 10.83
C TRP A 32 8.01 4.14 12.27
N GLU A 33 7.91 2.92 12.79
CA GLU A 33 7.49 2.63 14.15
C GLU A 33 8.27 1.45 14.73
N ARG A 34 8.73 1.59 15.97
CA ARG A 34 9.38 0.52 16.71
C ARG A 34 8.90 0.48 18.15
N GLY A 35 8.54 -0.73 18.58
CA GLY A 35 7.99 -1.00 19.89
C GLY A 35 6.52 -1.43 19.78
N ASN A 36 6.11 -2.33 20.66
CA ASN A 36 4.75 -2.90 20.67
C ASN A 36 3.94 -2.50 21.91
N LEU A 37 4.53 -1.71 22.81
CA LEU A 37 3.86 -1.16 24.00
C LEU A 37 3.96 0.37 23.98
N PRO A 38 2.94 1.08 24.49
CA PRO A 38 2.94 2.55 24.50
C PRO A 38 4.15 3.17 25.19
N GLU A 39 4.71 2.54 26.22
CA GLU A 39 5.85 3.12 26.96
C GLU A 39 7.18 3.03 26.20
N ILE A 40 7.28 2.13 25.21
CA ILE A 40 8.49 1.90 24.41
C ILE A 40 8.28 2.22 22.93
N ASN A 41 7.10 2.72 22.57
CA ASN A 41 6.77 3.01 21.19
C ASN A 41 7.48 4.27 20.71
N ILE A 42 8.32 4.13 19.69
CA ILE A 42 9.01 5.23 19.03
C ILE A 42 8.49 5.29 17.60
N GLN A 43 7.94 6.44 17.23
CA GLN A 43 7.46 6.71 15.88
C GLN A 43 8.26 7.86 15.26
N GLU A 44 8.72 7.67 14.02
CA GLU A 44 9.50 8.66 13.27
C GLU A 44 8.96 8.77 11.83
N ARG A 45 9.17 9.93 11.18
CA ARG A 45 8.90 10.13 9.75
C ARG A 45 10.20 10.15 8.99
N LEU A 46 10.64 8.98 8.53
CA LEU A 46 11.93 8.77 7.88
C LEU A 46 11.84 8.86 6.35
N ASP A 47 10.68 8.55 5.79
CA ASP A 47 10.47 8.44 4.34
C ASP A 47 9.69 9.66 3.85
N ARG A 48 10.17 10.30 2.77
CA ARG A 48 9.55 11.48 2.17
C ARG A 48 9.72 11.47 0.66
N GLY A 49 8.65 11.81 -0.05
CA GLY A 49 8.73 12.13 -1.48
C GLY A 49 9.15 13.58 -1.68
N VAL A 50 10.13 13.81 -2.56
CA VAL A 50 10.55 15.15 -2.97
C VAL A 50 10.65 15.24 -4.49
N ALA A 51 10.38 16.40 -5.07
CA ALA A 51 10.45 16.60 -6.52
C ALA A 51 10.79 18.04 -6.91
N ASN A 52 11.28 18.23 -8.13
CA ASN A 52 11.58 19.54 -8.69
C ASN A 52 10.40 20.12 -9.48
N ALA A 53 10.50 21.40 -9.87
CA ALA A 53 9.44 22.12 -10.57
C ALA A 53 8.99 21.46 -11.90
N ASP A 54 9.93 20.84 -12.63
CA ASP A 54 9.62 20.12 -13.87
C ASP A 54 8.70 18.93 -13.61
N TRP A 55 8.95 18.18 -12.53
CA TRP A 55 8.10 17.06 -12.13
C TRP A 55 6.69 17.52 -11.72
N PHE A 56 6.56 18.62 -10.96
CA PHE A 56 5.26 19.20 -10.63
C PHE A 56 4.48 19.60 -11.89
N SER A 57 5.18 20.10 -12.90
CA SER A 57 4.57 20.47 -14.19
C SER A 57 4.06 19.25 -14.96
N LEU A 58 4.75 18.12 -14.88
CA LEU A 58 4.32 16.85 -15.48
C LEU A 58 3.12 16.23 -14.75
N PHE A 59 3.08 16.36 -13.42
CA PHE A 59 2.10 15.67 -12.57
C PHE A 59 1.35 16.63 -11.64
N PRO A 60 0.55 17.58 -12.16
CA PRO A 60 -0.10 18.61 -11.33
C PRO A 60 -1.16 18.06 -10.35
N GLY A 61 -1.66 16.85 -10.58
CA GLY A 61 -2.63 16.16 -9.73
C GLY A 61 -2.03 15.04 -8.88
N PHE A 62 -0.73 15.09 -8.62
CA PHE A 62 -0.07 14.03 -7.86
C PHE A 62 -0.63 13.93 -6.44
N GLN A 63 -0.55 12.73 -5.85
CA GLN A 63 -0.85 12.49 -4.45
C GLN A 63 0.16 11.51 -3.86
N VAL A 64 0.55 11.75 -2.61
CA VAL A 64 1.36 10.81 -1.82
C VAL A 64 0.50 10.33 -0.65
N GLN A 65 0.41 9.01 -0.50
CA GLN A 65 -0.35 8.38 0.58
C GLN A 65 0.54 7.44 1.38
N HIS A 66 0.47 7.54 2.70
CA HIS A 66 1.06 6.61 3.64
C HIS A 66 0.08 5.46 3.85
N LEU A 67 0.45 4.25 3.40
CA LEU A 67 -0.42 3.09 3.45
C LEU A 67 -0.39 2.40 4.82
N PRO A 68 -1.51 1.84 5.29
CA PRO A 68 -1.55 1.13 6.57
C PRO A 68 -0.47 0.05 6.65
N HIS A 69 0.26 0.09 7.75
CA HIS A 69 1.26 -0.88 8.12
C HIS A 69 0.61 -2.23 8.40
N SER A 70 1.17 -3.31 7.84
CA SER A 70 0.70 -4.67 8.15
C SER A 70 1.73 -5.50 8.92
N PHE A 71 3.02 -5.45 8.57
CA PHE A 71 4.04 -6.32 9.23
C PHE A 71 5.49 -5.77 9.25
N LEU A 72 5.78 -4.60 8.69
CA LEU A 72 7.15 -4.07 8.54
C LEU A 72 7.27 -2.78 9.31
N ASP A 73 8.28 -2.59 10.16
CA ASP A 73 8.54 -1.33 10.90
C ASP A 73 8.48 -0.04 10.05
N HIS A 74 8.52 -0.15 8.72
CA HIS A 74 8.18 0.91 7.76
C HIS A 74 6.75 0.86 7.18
N CYS A 75 6.19 2.06 6.98
CA CYS A 75 4.96 2.34 6.24
C CYS A 75 5.27 2.56 4.74
N PRO A 76 4.64 1.82 3.81
CA PRO A 76 4.80 2.07 2.38
C PRO A 76 4.25 3.42 1.93
N LEU A 77 5.00 4.12 1.05
CA LEU A 77 4.57 5.34 0.38
C LEU A 77 4.02 5.03 -1.02
N LEU A 78 2.76 5.38 -1.26
CA LEU A 78 2.14 5.31 -2.59
C LEU A 78 2.11 6.69 -3.24
N ILE A 79 2.82 6.85 -4.36
CA ILE A 79 2.77 8.06 -5.18
C ILE A 79 1.90 7.80 -6.39
N THR A 80 0.78 8.54 -6.49
CA THR A 80 -0.10 8.51 -7.65
C THR A 80 0.17 9.74 -8.50
N THR A 81 0.54 9.53 -9.76
CA THR A 81 0.83 10.58 -10.74
C THR A 81 -0.23 10.71 -11.83
N LYS A 82 -1.25 9.85 -11.79
CA LYS A 82 -2.33 9.86 -12.78
C LYS A 82 -3.20 11.08 -12.54
N ARG A 83 -3.51 11.81 -13.62
CA ARG A 83 -4.68 12.70 -13.64
C ARG A 83 -5.90 11.83 -13.35
N ASP A 84 -6.87 12.41 -12.66
CA ASP A 84 -8.11 11.81 -12.18
C ASP A 84 -8.98 11.23 -13.32
N VAL A 85 -8.44 10.29 -14.09
CA VAL A 85 -9.20 9.34 -14.88
C VAL A 85 -9.62 8.36 -13.82
N MET A 86 -10.80 8.61 -13.22
CA MET A 86 -11.49 7.71 -12.32
C MET A 86 -11.10 6.29 -12.71
N GLN A 87 -10.13 5.71 -12.01
CA GLN A 87 -9.76 4.35 -12.27
C GLN A 87 -11.00 3.63 -11.79
N ARG A 88 -11.87 3.22 -12.72
CA ARG A 88 -12.84 2.16 -12.46
C ARG A 88 -12.00 1.13 -11.75
N THR A 89 -12.21 0.99 -10.46
CA THR A 89 -11.59 -0.05 -9.65
C THR A 89 -11.97 -1.30 -10.40
N GLN A 90 -11.04 -1.83 -11.19
CA GLN A 90 -11.15 -3.17 -11.70
C GLN A 90 -11.22 -3.96 -10.42
N ASN A 91 -12.44 -4.39 -10.06
CA ASN A 91 -12.69 -5.01 -8.78
C ASN A 91 -12.11 -6.42 -8.86
N HIS A 92 -10.77 -6.45 -8.76
CA HIS A 92 -9.97 -7.64 -8.77
C HIS A 92 -10.46 -8.49 -7.60
N PHE A 93 -10.59 -9.79 -7.84
CA PHE A 93 -10.92 -10.72 -6.77
C PHE A 93 -9.87 -10.59 -5.68
N LYS A 94 -10.31 -10.35 -4.44
CA LYS A 94 -9.48 -10.36 -3.26
C LYS A 94 -9.91 -11.55 -2.42
N PHE A 95 -8.91 -12.28 -1.93
CA PHE A 95 -9.09 -13.31 -0.94
C PHE A 95 -8.91 -12.68 0.43
N GLU A 96 -9.91 -12.81 1.31
CA GLU A 96 -9.79 -12.33 2.68
C GLU A 96 -9.30 -13.45 3.59
N ALA A 97 -8.28 -13.18 4.41
CA ALA A 97 -7.66 -14.20 5.24
C ALA A 97 -8.64 -14.85 6.24
N TRP A 98 -9.66 -14.10 6.70
CA TRP A 98 -10.67 -14.61 7.62
C TRP A 98 -11.60 -15.65 6.98
N TRP A 99 -11.69 -15.73 5.65
CA TRP A 99 -12.47 -16.78 4.98
C TRP A 99 -11.99 -18.19 5.37
N VAL A 100 -10.69 -18.38 5.63
CA VAL A 100 -10.15 -19.69 6.06
C VAL A 100 -10.67 -20.10 7.44
N LEU A 101 -11.18 -19.15 8.23
CA LEU A 101 -11.73 -19.39 9.56
C LEU A 101 -13.21 -19.80 9.52
N GLU A 102 -13.90 -19.58 8.40
CA GLU A 102 -15.27 -20.00 8.21
C GLU A 102 -15.35 -21.51 7.98
N GLU A 103 -16.19 -22.21 8.75
CA GLU A 103 -16.32 -23.67 8.68
C GLU A 103 -16.74 -24.16 7.28
N SER A 104 -17.52 -23.35 6.56
CA SER A 104 -18.04 -23.67 5.24
C SER A 104 -17.02 -23.46 4.10
N PHE A 105 -15.96 -22.69 4.32
CA PHE A 105 -15.06 -22.23 3.27
C PHE A 105 -14.40 -23.37 2.50
N PHE A 106 -13.79 -24.32 3.21
CA PHE A 106 -13.10 -25.45 2.56
C PHE A 106 -14.05 -26.35 1.80
N THR A 107 -15.29 -26.52 2.31
CA THR A 107 -16.32 -27.30 1.64
C THR A 107 -16.74 -26.63 0.34
N GLU A 108 -16.93 -25.31 0.35
CA GLU A 108 -17.30 -24.55 -0.84
C GLU A 108 -16.21 -24.59 -1.93
N VAL A 109 -14.95 -24.34 -1.56
CA VAL A 109 -13.82 -24.44 -2.50
C VAL A 109 -13.73 -25.83 -3.13
N ARG A 110 -13.87 -26.88 -2.31
CA ARG A 110 -13.82 -28.27 -2.79
C ARG A 110 -14.96 -28.55 -3.77
N ASN A 111 -16.18 -28.19 -3.41
CA ASN A 111 -17.36 -28.39 -4.24
C ASN A 111 -17.19 -27.71 -5.60
N ILE A 112 -16.79 -26.44 -5.62
CA ILE A 112 -16.57 -25.71 -6.88
C ILE A 112 -15.45 -26.35 -7.69
N TRP A 113 -14.35 -26.76 -7.05
CA TRP A 113 -13.21 -27.38 -7.72
C TRP A 113 -13.56 -28.72 -8.36
N GLU A 114 -14.32 -29.56 -7.66
CA GLU A 114 -14.74 -30.88 -8.16
C GLU A 114 -15.79 -30.78 -9.28
N MET A 115 -16.71 -29.82 -9.18
CA MET A 115 -17.69 -29.53 -10.23
C MET A 115 -17.10 -28.76 -11.44
N SER A 116 -15.85 -28.32 -11.34
CA SER A 116 -15.18 -27.60 -12.42
C SER A 116 -14.40 -28.55 -13.34
N GLU A 117 -14.74 -28.50 -14.62
CA GLU A 117 -14.02 -29.18 -15.68
C GLU A 117 -13.09 -28.22 -16.43
N GLY A 118 -12.06 -28.76 -17.09
CA GLY A 118 -11.08 -28.00 -17.87
C GLY A 118 -9.69 -27.95 -17.23
N ASP A 119 -8.83 -27.13 -17.82
CA ASP A 119 -7.48 -26.92 -17.32
C ASP A 119 -7.44 -26.13 -15.99
N LEU A 120 -6.25 -26.04 -15.41
CA LEU A 120 -6.03 -25.36 -14.14
C LEU A 120 -6.56 -23.92 -14.12
N LEU A 121 -6.38 -23.16 -15.21
CA LEU A 121 -6.79 -21.76 -15.27
C LEU A 121 -8.32 -21.64 -15.25
N ASN A 122 -9.01 -22.47 -16.01
CA ASN A 122 -10.48 -22.52 -16.00
C ASN A 122 -11.03 -22.90 -14.62
N LYS A 123 -10.40 -23.86 -13.93
CA LYS A 123 -10.82 -24.24 -12.58
C LYS A 123 -10.60 -23.12 -11.57
N LEU A 124 -9.47 -22.41 -11.65
CA LEU A 124 -9.20 -21.25 -10.79
C LEU A 124 -10.17 -20.09 -11.03
N ASP A 125 -10.53 -19.81 -12.29
CA ASP A 125 -11.51 -18.77 -12.61
C ASP A 125 -12.91 -19.12 -12.06
N ARG A 126 -13.29 -20.40 -12.10
CA ARG A 126 -14.54 -20.87 -11.49
C ARG A 126 -14.53 -20.77 -9.97
N VAL A 127 -13.43 -21.17 -9.31
CA VAL A 127 -13.28 -21.01 -7.84
C VAL A 127 -13.38 -19.53 -7.47
N LYS A 128 -12.68 -18.65 -8.19
CA LYS A 128 -12.78 -17.20 -8.00
C LYS A 128 -14.23 -16.69 -8.14
N ALA A 129 -14.96 -17.12 -9.17
CA ALA A 129 -16.33 -16.69 -9.37
C ALA A 129 -17.29 -17.23 -8.28
N GLY A 130 -17.09 -18.47 -7.84
CA GLY A 130 -17.88 -19.09 -6.76
C GLY A 130 -17.60 -18.44 -5.41
N LEU A 131 -16.33 -18.21 -5.06
CA LEU A 131 -15.94 -17.53 -3.83
C LEU A 131 -16.46 -16.09 -3.76
N LYS A 132 -16.55 -15.38 -4.89
CA LYS A 132 -17.23 -14.07 -4.91
C LYS A 132 -18.69 -14.17 -4.47
N ARG A 133 -19.41 -15.19 -4.92
CA ARG A 133 -20.83 -15.39 -4.58
C ARG A 133 -21.04 -15.91 -3.16
N TRP A 134 -20.11 -16.71 -2.66
CA TRP A 134 -20.16 -17.24 -1.30
C TRP A 134 -19.85 -16.16 -0.24
N ALA A 135 -19.02 -15.18 -0.59
CA ALA A 135 -18.62 -14.09 0.30
C ALA A 135 -19.52 -12.84 0.24
N ASP A 136 -20.48 -12.79 -0.69
CA ASP A 136 -21.53 -11.75 -0.77
C ASP A 136 -22.66 -12.06 0.22
#